data_AF-A0A8R7QH58-F1
#
_entry.id   AF-A0A8R7QH58-F1
#
_cell.length_a   1.000
_cell.length_b   1.000
_cell.length_c   1.000
_cell.angle_alpha   90.00
_cell.angle_beta   90.00
_cell.angle_gamma   90.00
#
_symmetry.space_group_name_H-M   'P 1'
#
loop_
_entity.id
_entity.type
_entity.pdbx_description
1 polymer ?
#
loop_
_entity_poly.entity_id
_entity_poly.type
_entity_poly.pdbx_seq_one_letter_code
_entity_poly.pdbx_strand_id
1 'polypeptide(L)'
;NLPRRQAHLVKCALSCQKKGILDLIVDPYLEGKIAPRCFNKFVEIAEKCVSEHGTDRPTMQEVLESLELCLAEQSGSLGDEMPGDDDINGLSRRERRLNLEMYLAEDDDDCSYCSEISKSEDDG
;
A
#
# COMPACT_ATOMS: atom_id res chain seq x y z
N ASN A 1 12.64 -0.34 21.27
CA ASN A 1 12.99 0.88 20.50
C ASN A 1 13.27 0.51 19.06
N LEU A 2 12.24 0.41 18.22
CA LEU A 2 12.47 0.38 16.78
C LEU A 2 12.88 1.79 16.34
N PRO A 3 13.91 1.95 15.49
CA PRO A 3 14.38 3.26 15.05
C PRO A 3 13.23 4.04 14.40
N ARG A 4 13.16 5.35 14.66
CA ARG A 4 12.09 6.31 14.27
C ARG A 4 11.62 6.14 12.81
N ARG A 5 12.49 5.62 11.94
CA ARG A 5 12.25 5.32 10.53
C ARG A 5 11.17 4.27 10.26
N GLN A 6 11.05 3.21 11.07
CA GLN A 6 10.05 2.15 10.85
C GLN A 6 8.67 2.50 11.42
N ALA A 7 8.61 3.28 12.51
CA ALA A 7 7.35 3.81 13.03
C ALA A 7 6.63 4.69 12.00
N HIS A 8 7.40 5.35 11.14
CA HIS A 8 6.89 6.20 10.07
C HIS A 8 6.31 5.41 8.88
N LEU A 9 6.83 4.21 8.59
CA LEU A 9 6.35 3.39 7.48
C LEU A 9 4.94 2.86 7.72
N VAL A 10 4.67 2.35 8.93
CA VAL A 10 3.35 1.83 9.31
C VAL A 10 2.31 2.95 9.24
N LYS A 11 2.59 4.11 9.84
CA LYS A 11 1.68 5.27 9.81
C LYS A 11 1.38 5.73 8.38
N CYS A 12 2.42 5.84 7.55
CA CYS A 12 2.29 6.22 6.15
C CYS A 12 1.40 5.22 5.39
N ALA A 13 1.67 3.92 5.50
CA ALA A 13 0.91 2.88 4.81
C ALA A 13 -0.56 2.87 5.24
N LEU A 14 -0.84 2.95 6.55
CA LEU A 14 -2.22 3.01 7.06
C LEU A 14 -2.95 4.29 6.62
N SER A 15 -2.27 5.43 6.55
CA SER A 15 -2.84 6.68 6.03
C SER A 15 -3.17 6.57 4.54
N CYS A 16 -2.26 6.00 3.74
CA CYS A 16 -2.48 5.77 2.31
C CYS A 16 -3.62 4.77 2.06
N GLN A 17 -3.74 3.73 2.88
CA GLN A 17 -4.86 2.79 2.83
C GLN A 17 -6.19 3.49 3.09
N LYS A 18 -6.30 4.28 4.17
CA LYS A 18 -7.52 5.04 4.51
C LYS A 18 -7.91 6.04 3.42
N LYS A 19 -6.92 6.66 2.77
CA LYS A 19 -7.12 7.60 1.66
C LYS A 19 -7.37 6.91 0.31
N GLY A 20 -7.27 5.58 0.22
CA GLY A 20 -7.50 4.82 -1.01
C GLY A 20 -6.40 4.99 -2.07
N ILE A 21 -5.20 5.40 -1.65
CA ILE A 21 -4.05 5.72 -2.52
C ILE A 21 -2.85 4.82 -2.27
N LEU A 22 -3.11 3.62 -1.75
CA LEU A 22 -2.07 2.66 -1.38
C LEU A 22 -1.30 2.14 -2.60
N ASP A 23 -1.91 2.16 -3.79
CA ASP A 23 -1.29 1.88 -5.07
C ASP A 23 -0.06 2.78 -5.35
N LEU A 24 -0.05 4.00 -4.82
CA LEU A 24 1.06 4.96 -5.00
C LEU A 24 2.31 4.63 -4.18
N ILE A 25 2.18 3.80 -3.14
CA ILE A 25 3.31 3.37 -2.31
C ILE A 25 3.76 1.93 -2.59
N VAL A 26 3.07 1.24 -3.51
CA VAL A 26 3.50 -0.07 -4.00
C VAL A 26 4.82 0.11 -4.76
N ASP A 27 5.72 -0.85 -4.59
CA ASP A 27 6.97 -0.87 -5.35
C ASP A 27 6.66 -0.74 -6.86
N PRO A 28 7.25 0.24 -7.58
CA PRO A 28 7.00 0.45 -9.00
C PRO A 28 7.26 -0.80 -9.85
N TYR A 29 8.17 -1.69 -9.42
CA TYR A 29 8.41 -2.95 -10.10
C TYR A 29 7.23 -3.91 -10.02
N LEU A 30 6.40 -3.82 -8.98
CA LEU A 30 5.23 -4.69 -8.78
C LEU A 30 3.95 -4.12 -9.39
N GLU A 31 4.02 -2.92 -9.94
CA GLU A 31 2.90 -2.23 -10.53
C GLU A 31 2.29 -3.01 -11.71
N GLY A 32 0.98 -3.27 -11.64
CA GLY A 32 0.27 -4.08 -12.63
C GLY A 32 0.60 -5.58 -12.59
N LYS A 33 1.45 -6.05 -11.66
CA LYS A 33 1.83 -7.46 -11.51
C LYS A 33 1.09 -8.17 -10.39
N ILE A 34 0.48 -7.43 -9.48
CA ILE A 34 -0.29 -7.97 -8.35
C ILE A 34 -1.77 -8.02 -8.74
N ALA A 35 -2.40 -9.18 -8.58
CA ALA A 35 -3.83 -9.32 -8.78
C ALA A 35 -4.59 -8.46 -7.76
N PRO A 36 -5.60 -7.66 -8.17
CA PRO A 36 -6.29 -6.73 -7.26
C PRO A 36 -6.86 -7.41 -6.00
N ARG A 37 -7.40 -8.63 -6.16
CA ARG A 37 -7.94 -9.43 -5.03
C ARG A 37 -6.85 -9.87 -4.06
N CYS A 38 -5.71 -10.33 -4.59
CA CYS A 38 -4.52 -10.64 -3.80
C CYS A 38 -4.04 -9.42 -3.02
N PHE A 39 -3.93 -8.27 -3.70
CA PHE A 39 -3.47 -7.02 -3.09
C PHE A 39 -4.36 -6.61 -1.91
N ASN A 40 -5.67 -6.58 -2.10
CA ASN A 40 -6.62 -6.24 -1.03
C ASN A 40 -6.49 -7.19 0.16
N LYS A 41 -6.41 -8.50 -0.08
CA LYS A 41 -6.28 -9.50 0.99
C LYS A 41 -4.97 -9.35 1.76
N PHE A 42 -3.88 -9.07 1.05
CA PHE A 42 -2.57 -8.84 1.65
C PHE A 42 -2.58 -7.59 2.55
N VAL A 43 -3.21 -6.51 2.10
CA VAL A 43 -3.32 -5.26 2.85
C VAL A 43 -4.15 -5.44 4.11
N GLU A 44 -5.27 -6.17 4.05
CA GLU A 44 -6.12 -6.48 5.22
C GLU A 44 -5.33 -7.21 6.32
N ILE A 45 -4.54 -8.23 5.96
CA ILE A 45 -3.76 -8.96 6.96
C ILE A 45 -2.59 -8.12 7.48
N ALA A 46 -1.96 -7.33 6.62
CA ALA A 46 -0.87 -6.43 7.00
C ALA A 46 -1.33 -5.37 8.01
N GLU A 47 -2.51 -4.77 7.80
CA GLU A 47 -3.14 -3.81 8.72
C GLU A 47 -3.35 -4.44 10.11
N LYS A 48 -3.94 -5.64 10.17
CA LYS A 48 -4.16 -6.33 11.44
C LYS A 48 -2.84 -6.67 12.16
N CYS A 49 -1.81 -7.09 11.43
CA CYS A 49 -0.49 -7.40 11.99
C CYS A 49 0.13 -6.21 12.74
N VAL A 50 -0.11 -4.99 12.25
CA VAL A 50 0.46 -3.76 12.80
C VAL A 50 -0.49 -3.00 13.72
N SER A 51 -1.63 -3.60 14.11
CA SER A 51 -2.59 -2.97 15.02
C SER A 51 -1.93 -2.52 16.32
N GLU A 52 -2.32 -1.34 16.81
CA GLU A 52 -1.89 -0.82 18.11
C GLU A 52 -2.40 -1.71 19.25
N HIS A 53 -3.60 -2.27 19.10
CA HIS A 53 -4.20 -3.20 20.05
C HIS A 53 -3.72 -4.62 19.78
N GLY A 54 -2.97 -5.19 20.73
CA GLY A 54 -2.45 -6.56 20.61
C GLY A 54 -3.53 -7.65 20.46
N THR A 55 -4.77 -7.38 20.90
CA THR A 55 -5.92 -8.29 20.74
C THR A 55 -6.43 -8.37 19.30
N ASP A 56 -6.16 -7.36 18.48
CA ASP A 56 -6.60 -7.32 17.08
C ASP A 56 -5.53 -7.91 16.15
N ARG A 57 -4.32 -8.15 16.67
CA ARG A 57 -3.25 -8.77 15.91
C ARG A 57 -3.57 -10.25 15.70
N PRO A 58 -3.43 -10.74 14.47
CA PRO A 58 -3.69 -12.13 14.15
C PRO A 58 -2.61 -13.02 14.78
N THR A 59 -2.99 -14.27 15.02
CA THR A 59 -2.05 -15.35 15.28
C THR A 59 -1.22 -15.63 14.03
N MET A 60 -0.03 -16.20 14.21
CA MET A 60 0.78 -16.62 13.05
C MET A 60 0.08 -17.65 12.15
N GLN A 61 -0.86 -18.43 12.70
CA GLN A 61 -1.67 -19.35 11.90
C GLN A 61 -2.61 -18.59 10.96
N GLU A 62 -3.36 -17.61 11.47
CA GLU A 62 -4.24 -16.76 10.65
C GLU A 62 -3.47 -15.96 9.59
N VAL A 63 -2.24 -15.56 9.89
CA VAL A 63 -1.34 -14.93 8.91
C VAL A 63 -1.00 -15.90 7.79
N LEU A 64 -0.60 -17.13 8.10
CA LEU A 64 -0.27 -18.14 7.10
C LEU A 64 -1.47 -18.47 6.21
N GLU A 65 -2.64 -18.72 6.81
CA GLU A 65 -3.88 -18.99 6.09
C GLU A 65 -4.24 -17.83 5.14
N SER A 66 -4.08 -16.58 5.59
CA SER A 66 -4.32 -15.40 4.75
C SER A 66 -3.34 -15.30 3.58
N LEU A 67 -2.06 -15.64 3.79
CA LEU A 67 -1.05 -15.61 2.74
C LEU A 67 -1.24 -16.73 1.71
N GLU A 68 -1.68 -17.92 2.14
CA GLU A 68 -2.07 -19.01 1.24
C GLU A 68 -3.23 -18.59 0.33
N LEU A 69 -4.24 -17.91 0.89
CA LEU A 69 -5.33 -17.33 0.11
C LEU A 69 -4.84 -16.25 -0.86
N CYS A 70 -3.96 -15.34 -0.42
CA CYS A 70 -3.37 -14.33 -1.32
C CYS A 70 -2.66 -15.00 -2.51
N LEU A 71 -1.89 -16.06 -2.25
CA LEU A 71 -1.17 -16.79 -3.28
C LEU A 71 -2.12 -17.52 -4.25
N ALA A 72 -3.22 -18.09 -3.74
CA ALA A 72 -4.25 -18.71 -4.57
C ALA A 72 -4.92 -17.67 -5.49
N GLU A 73 -5.28 -16.50 -4.97
CA GLU A 73 -5.86 -15.39 -5.77
C GLU A 73 -4.88 -14.87 -6.82
N GLN A 74 -3.59 -14.73 -6.48
CA GLN A 74 -2.54 -14.32 -7.42
C GLN A 74 -2.34 -15.36 -8.54
N SER A 75 -2.35 -16.65 -8.18
CA SER A 75 -2.10 -17.74 -9.12
C SER A 75 -3.31 -18.04 -10.01
N GLY A 76 -4.52 -17.89 -9.47
CA GLY A 76 -5.77 -17.98 -10.23
C GLY A 76 -5.95 -16.82 -11.23
N SER A 77 -5.37 -15.66 -10.92
CA SER A 77 -5.37 -14.48 -11.78
C SER A 77 -4.31 -14.52 -12.91
N LEU A 78 -3.46 -15.56 -12.98
CA LEU A 78 -2.53 -15.75 -14.11
C LEU A 78 -3.22 -16.32 -15.36
N GLY A 79 -4.52 -16.59 -15.30
CA GLY A 79 -5.34 -16.97 -16.43
C GLY A 79 -6.45 -15.95 -16.66
N ASP A 80 -6.28 -15.13 -17.68
CA ASP A 80 -7.32 -14.33 -18.35
C ASP A 80 -8.05 -13.30 -17.48
N GLU A 81 -7.65 -12.04 -17.61
CA GLU A 81 -8.51 -10.87 -17.83
C GLU A 81 -7.74 -9.58 -17.45
N MET A 82 -7.56 -8.72 -18.45
CA MET A 82 -7.36 -7.29 -18.28
C MET A 82 -8.72 -6.68 -17.87
N PRO A 83 -8.87 -6.07 -16.69
CA PRO A 83 -9.77 -4.95 -16.51
C PRO A 83 -8.95 -3.69 -16.80
N GLY A 84 -9.26 -2.94 -17.84
CA GLY A 84 -10.43 -2.07 -17.75
C GLY A 84 -9.98 -0.85 -16.95
N ASP A 85 -9.55 0.15 -17.70
CA ASP A 85 -9.23 1.49 -17.27
C ASP A 85 -10.50 2.15 -16.70
N ASP A 86 -10.85 1.77 -15.47
CA ASP A 86 -11.86 2.44 -14.69
C ASP A 86 -11.19 3.70 -14.09
N ASP A 87 -11.18 4.78 -14.87
CA ASP A 87 -10.89 6.13 -14.41
C ASP A 87 -11.76 6.50 -13.19
N ILE A 88 -11.29 6.21 -11.98
CA ILE A 88 -11.92 6.76 -10.76
C ILE A 88 -11.43 8.18 -10.47
N ASN A 89 -10.32 8.61 -11.09
CA ASN A 89 -9.97 10.01 -11.27
C ASN A 89 -9.05 10.05 -12.48
N GLY A 90 -9.41 10.76 -13.56
CA GLY A 90 -8.65 10.90 -14.81
C GLY A 90 -7.31 11.65 -14.66
N LEU A 91 -6.57 11.32 -13.61
CA LEU A 91 -5.27 11.84 -13.23
C LEU A 91 -4.25 10.71 -13.34
N SER A 92 -3.21 10.98 -14.12
CA SER A 92 -2.01 10.16 -14.24
C SER A 92 -1.44 9.83 -12.87
N ARG A 93 -0.73 8.70 -12.74
CA ARG A 93 0.05 8.38 -11.53
C ARG A 93 0.95 9.53 -11.08
N ARG A 94 1.50 10.29 -12.03
CA ARG A 94 2.30 11.48 -11.76
C ARG A 94 1.46 12.59 -11.11
N GLU A 95 0.24 12.80 -11.58
CA GLU A 95 -0.69 13.80 -11.02
C GLU A 95 -1.24 13.35 -9.67
N ARG A 96 -1.51 12.04 -9.49
CA ARG A 96 -1.86 11.45 -8.20
C ARG A 96 -0.70 11.56 -7.20
N ARG A 97 0.55 11.38 -7.64
CA ARG A 97 1.75 11.56 -6.81
C ARG A 97 1.97 13.03 -6.41
N LEU A 98 1.73 13.97 -7.31
CA LEU A 98 1.78 15.40 -6.98
C LEU A 98 0.62 15.83 -6.06
N ASN A 99 -0.57 15.26 -6.23
CA ASN A 99 -1.70 15.48 -5.32
C ASN A 99 -1.50 14.82 -3.96
N LEU A 100 -0.81 13.69 -3.89
CA LEU A 100 -0.37 13.05 -2.63
C LEU A 100 0.53 14.00 -1.83
N GLU A 101 1.43 14.73 -2.50
CA GLU A 101 2.30 15.73 -1.88
C GLU A 101 1.52 16.91 -1.29
N MET A 102 0.41 17.30 -1.91
CA MET A 102 -0.52 18.31 -1.39
C MET A 102 -1.41 17.77 -0.24
N TYR A 103 -1.97 16.56 -0.37
CA TYR A 103 -2.89 15.95 0.61
C TYR A 103 -2.22 15.41 1.88
N LEU A 104 -0.90 15.24 1.88
CA LEU A 104 -0.11 14.87 3.05
C LEU A 104 0.53 16.07 3.74
N ALA A 105 0.41 17.27 3.14
CA ALA A 105 0.94 18.50 3.71
C ALA A 105 -0.08 19.25 4.60
N GLU A 106 -1.35 18.82 4.64
CA GLU A 106 -2.43 19.53 5.38
C GLU A 106 -2.71 18.98 6.79
N ASP A 107 -2.12 17.85 7.18
CA ASP A 107 -2.19 17.34 8.56
C ASP A 107 -0.84 17.61 9.25
N ASP A 108 -0.78 18.71 10.02
CA ASP A 108 0.31 18.97 10.95
C ASP A 108 0.54 17.75 11.87
N ASP A 109 1.82 17.36 11.98
CA ASP A 109 2.43 16.28 12.77
C ASP A 109 2.50 14.85 12.15
N ASP A 110 3.64 14.58 11.49
CA ASP A 110 4.35 13.28 11.38
C ASP A 110 4.19 12.44 10.09
N CYS A 111 4.03 13.04 8.91
CA CYS A 111 4.23 12.29 7.64
C CYS A 111 5.08 13.01 6.57
N SER A 112 6.32 13.41 6.90
CA SER A 112 7.25 14.03 5.93
C SER A 112 7.86 13.06 4.91
N TYR A 113 7.60 11.75 5.04
CA TYR A 113 8.32 10.72 4.26
C TYR A 113 7.78 10.50 2.86
N CYS A 114 6.51 10.79 2.58
CA CYS A 114 5.96 10.60 1.24
C CYS A 114 6.57 11.57 0.21
N SER A 115 7.07 12.72 0.68
CA SER A 115 7.83 13.68 -0.14
C SER A 115 9.22 13.15 -0.54
N GLU A 116 9.77 12.16 0.17
CA GLU A 116 11.13 11.64 -0.05
C GLU A 116 11.18 10.52 -1.10
N ILE A 117 10.09 9.76 -1.29
CA ILE A 117 9.99 8.74 -2.34
C ILE A 117 10.05 9.39 -3.74
N SER A 118 9.67 10.66 -3.84
CA SER A 118 9.73 11.46 -5.07
C SER A 118 11.14 11.87 -5.50
N LYS A 119 12.19 11.65 -4.68
CA LYS A 119 13.55 12.17 -4.94
C LYS A 119 14.55 11.14 -5.49
N SER A 120 14.16 9.87 -5.69
CA SER A 120 15.09 8.83 -6.14
C SER A 120 15.00 8.49 -7.64
N GLU A 121 14.30 9.27 -8.46
CA GLU A 121 14.19 9.03 -9.91
C GLU A 121 15.05 9.97 -10.79
N ASP A 122 15.96 10.78 -10.22
CA ASP A 122 16.71 11.79 -10.99
C ASP A 122 18.24 11.80 -10.76
N ASP A 123 18.86 10.64 -10.52
CA ASP A 123 20.32 10.50 -10.67
C ASP A 123 20.63 9.30 -11.57
N GLY A 124 20.70 9.59 -12.87
CA GLY A 124 21.40 8.78 -13.87
C GLY A 124 22.89 9.11 -13.93
#